data_AF-A0A150NMC7-F1
#
_entry.id   AF-A0A150NMC7-F1
#
_cell.length_a   1.000
_cell.length_b   1.000
_cell.length_c   1.000
_cell.angle_alpha   90.00
_cell.angle_beta   90.00
_cell.angle_gamma   90.00
#
_symmetry.space_group_name_H-M   'P 1'
#
loop_
_entity.id
_entity.type
_entity.pdbx_description
1 polymer ?
#
loop_
_entity_poly.entity_id
_entity_poly.type
_entity_poly.pdbx_seq_one_letter_code
_entity_poly.pdbx_strand_id
1 'polypeptide(L)'
;MLPYLKTIRWYLFFNFLFGVVSNICTALLPYFTQALIKGDYQVALYGYSMSVAGYLSCNYIQMILDWKQGIIFSTTLKNEWFRSLLGLSHHDFKQKTVAEYISYQSNDLDSLEKDYLPPLMSFIKQILRIIIYAFIISRTINPIVSLILIFSTGISIQIPKIVGKLIANRRQVYLKKQGDYYRTLEDLLMGHHLVNKLTMSHFLNQQKSSLKNLQDKYFKYGLTKNYRHLIDRCFF
;
A
#
# COMPACT_ATOMS: atom_id res chain seq x y z
N MET A 1 16.31 1.66 12.09
CA MET A 1 15.98 0.97 10.80
C MET A 1 17.19 0.81 9.88
N LEU A 2 17.90 1.89 9.50
CA LEU A 2 19.15 1.86 8.71
C LEU A 2 20.23 0.86 9.18
N PRO A 3 20.53 0.68 10.50
CA PRO A 3 21.51 -0.32 10.93
C PRO A 3 21.08 -1.76 10.60
N TYR A 4 19.79 -2.09 10.77
CA TYR A 4 19.24 -3.42 10.44
C TYR A 4 19.30 -3.74 8.94
N LEU A 5 19.19 -2.72 8.08
CA LEU A 5 19.36 -2.88 6.62
C LEU A 5 20.80 -3.22 6.23
N LYS A 6 21.81 -2.82 7.03
CA LYS A 6 23.21 -3.17 6.75
C LYS A 6 23.46 -4.67 6.90
N THR A 7 22.78 -5.33 7.84
CA THR A 7 22.89 -6.78 8.05
C THR A 7 22.44 -7.57 6.82
N ILE A 8 21.40 -7.10 6.13
CA ILE A 8 20.84 -7.76 4.93
C ILE A 8 21.40 -7.20 3.61
N ARG A 9 22.41 -6.32 3.64
CA ARG A 9 22.89 -5.56 2.46
C ARG A 9 23.25 -6.42 1.25
N TRP A 10 23.83 -7.61 1.48
CA TRP A 10 24.24 -8.50 0.39
C TRP A 10 23.02 -9.16 -0.26
N TYR A 11 22.05 -9.59 0.54
CA TYR A 11 20.79 -10.11 0.02
C TYR A 11 20.04 -9.04 -0.76
N LEU A 12 20.04 -7.80 -0.28
CA LEU A 12 19.47 -6.66 -0.99
C LEU A 12 20.16 -6.43 -2.33
N PHE A 13 21.50 -6.40 -2.34
CA PHE A 13 22.28 -6.22 -3.56
C PHE A 13 21.97 -7.31 -4.61
N PHE A 14 22.00 -8.59 -4.23
CA PHE A 14 21.68 -9.67 -5.16
C PHE A 14 20.23 -9.61 -5.63
N ASN A 15 19.30 -9.26 -4.74
CA ASN A 15 17.90 -9.13 -5.10
C ASN A 15 17.69 -8.02 -6.14
N PHE A 16 18.33 -6.86 -5.95
CA PHE A 16 18.30 -5.79 -6.95
C PHE A 16 18.99 -6.19 -8.26
N LEU A 17 20.12 -6.90 -8.21
CA LEU A 17 20.81 -7.39 -9.40
C LEU A 17 19.91 -8.31 -10.24
N PHE A 18 19.32 -9.34 -9.62
CA PHE A 18 18.36 -10.22 -10.30
C PHE A 18 17.09 -9.47 -10.71
N GLY A 19 16.68 -8.45 -9.93
CA GLY A 19 15.62 -7.51 -10.28
C GLY A 19 15.89 -6.79 -11.59
N VAL A 20 17.09 -6.23 -11.76
CA VAL A 20 17.51 -5.55 -12.99
C VAL A 20 17.43 -6.52 -14.17
N VAL A 21 18.03 -7.70 -14.05
CA VAL A 21 18.01 -8.72 -15.13
C VAL A 21 16.57 -9.10 -15.49
N SER A 22 15.73 -9.38 -14.48
CA SER A 22 14.32 -9.73 -14.72
C SER A 22 13.54 -8.62 -15.42
N ASN A 23 13.76 -7.36 -15.05
CA ASN A 23 13.10 -6.20 -15.67
C ASN A 23 13.61 -5.96 -17.10
N ILE A 24 14.88 -6.28 -17.39
CA ILE A 24 15.42 -6.24 -18.76
C ILE A 24 14.71 -7.29 -19.62
N CYS A 25 14.61 -8.53 -19.13
CA CYS A 25 13.90 -9.60 -19.82
C CYS A 25 12.46 -9.22 -20.15
N THR A 26 11.72 -8.62 -19.21
CA THR A 26 10.33 -8.20 -19.46
C THR A 26 10.22 -6.98 -20.38
N ALA A 27 11.16 -6.04 -20.29
CA ALA A 27 11.20 -4.87 -21.18
C ALA A 27 11.56 -5.22 -22.63
N LEU A 28 12.20 -6.37 -22.88
CA LEU A 28 12.49 -6.88 -24.22
C LEU A 28 11.31 -7.63 -24.85
N LEU A 29 10.32 -8.09 -24.07
CA LEU A 29 9.16 -8.83 -24.63
C LEU A 29 8.44 -8.07 -25.76
N PRO A 30 8.14 -6.76 -25.62
CA PRO A 30 7.51 -6.00 -26.70
C PRO A 30 8.33 -5.97 -28.00
N TYR A 31 9.67 -5.98 -27.91
CA TYR A 31 10.55 -6.01 -29.07
C TYR A 31 10.43 -7.35 -29.82
N PHE A 32 10.43 -8.48 -29.11
CA PHE A 32 10.24 -9.79 -29.73
C PHE A 32 8.83 -9.97 -30.30
N THR A 33 7.81 -9.42 -29.64
CA THR A 33 6.45 -9.36 -30.20
C THR A 33 6.43 -8.56 -31.50
N GLN A 34 7.16 -7.45 -31.58
CA GLN A 34 7.27 -6.67 -32.82
C GLN A 34 8.00 -7.44 -33.93
N ALA A 35 9.06 -8.19 -33.59
CA ALA A 35 9.77 -9.04 -34.55
C ALA A 35 8.85 -10.15 -35.12
N LEU A 36 7.99 -10.73 -34.27
CA LEU A 36 6.99 -11.71 -34.68
C LEU A 36 6.01 -11.12 -35.71
N ILE A 37 5.52 -9.89 -35.47
CA ILE A 37 4.59 -9.19 -36.39
C ILE A 37 5.28 -8.86 -37.72
N LYS A 38 6.58 -8.55 -37.70
CA LYS A 38 7.38 -8.26 -38.91
C LYS A 38 7.75 -9.51 -39.72
N GLY A 39 7.44 -10.70 -39.23
CA GLY A 39 7.70 -11.98 -39.92
C GLY A 39 9.07 -12.61 -39.63
N ASP A 40 9.84 -12.09 -38.67
CA ASP A 40 11.10 -12.72 -38.23
C ASP A 40 10.84 -13.73 -37.11
N TYR A 41 10.31 -14.89 -37.50
CA TYR A 41 9.82 -15.91 -36.56
C TYR A 41 10.92 -16.56 -35.73
N GLN A 42 12.13 -16.74 -36.27
CA GLN A 42 13.21 -17.42 -35.53
C GLN A 42 13.71 -16.55 -34.37
N VAL A 43 14.06 -15.29 -34.65
CA VAL A 43 14.52 -14.36 -33.61
C VAL A 43 13.42 -14.09 -32.59
N ALA A 44 12.17 -13.95 -33.05
CA ALA A 44 11.03 -13.76 -32.19
C ALA A 44 10.82 -14.94 -31.23
N LEU A 45 10.80 -16.18 -31.73
CA LEU A 45 10.50 -17.36 -30.92
C LEU A 45 11.62 -17.63 -29.90
N TYR A 46 12.87 -17.72 -30.35
CA TYR A 46 14.00 -18.00 -29.45
C TYR A 46 14.21 -16.86 -28.43
N GLY A 47 14.14 -15.60 -28.88
CA GLY A 47 14.32 -14.44 -28.02
C GLY A 47 13.20 -14.29 -26.99
N TYR A 48 11.95 -14.52 -27.39
CA TYR A 48 10.81 -14.49 -26.47
C TYR A 48 10.90 -15.61 -25.43
N SER A 49 11.16 -16.85 -25.85
CA SER A 49 11.30 -17.99 -24.93
C SER A 49 12.45 -17.79 -23.95
N MET A 50 13.62 -17.32 -24.41
CA MET A 50 14.76 -17.01 -23.53
C MET A 50 14.43 -15.91 -22.53
N SER A 51 13.72 -14.86 -22.96
CA SER A 51 13.33 -13.75 -22.08
C SER A 51 12.33 -14.19 -21.02
N VAL A 52 11.34 -15.00 -21.38
CA VAL A 52 10.39 -15.56 -20.41
C VAL A 52 11.08 -16.49 -19.42
N ALA A 53 11.95 -17.39 -19.90
CA ALA A 53 12.73 -18.27 -19.03
C ALA A 53 13.61 -17.48 -18.06
N GLY A 54 14.37 -16.50 -18.57
CA GLY A 54 15.21 -15.61 -17.76
C GLY A 54 14.42 -14.82 -16.73
N TYR A 55 13.25 -14.30 -17.11
CA TYR A 55 12.34 -13.63 -16.19
C TYR A 55 11.89 -14.56 -15.06
N LEU A 56 11.39 -15.75 -15.38
CA LEU A 56 10.89 -16.72 -14.39
C LEU A 56 11.99 -17.15 -13.43
N SER A 57 13.17 -17.51 -13.94
CA SER A 57 14.32 -17.92 -13.11
C SER A 57 14.77 -16.80 -12.19
N CYS A 58 14.94 -15.58 -12.71
CA CYS A 58 15.38 -14.44 -11.89
C CYS A 58 14.31 -14.00 -10.88
N ASN A 59 13.03 -14.11 -11.23
CA ASN A 59 11.93 -13.77 -10.33
C ASN A 59 11.81 -14.78 -9.18
N TYR A 60 11.97 -16.07 -9.47
CA TYR A 60 12.00 -17.11 -8.44
C TYR A 60 13.16 -16.91 -7.45
N ILE A 61 14.36 -16.59 -7.96
CA ILE A 61 15.51 -16.25 -7.09
C ILE A 61 15.20 -15.01 -6.23
N GLN A 62 14.59 -13.97 -6.80
CA GLN A 62 14.16 -12.79 -6.04
C GLN A 62 13.18 -13.14 -4.93
N MET A 63 12.19 -14.00 -5.17
CA MET A 63 11.26 -14.45 -4.13
C MET A 63 12.02 -15.11 -2.98
N ILE A 64 12.95 -16.03 -3.28
CA ILE A 64 13.77 -16.68 -2.23
C ILE A 64 14.58 -15.63 -1.44
N LEU A 65 15.16 -14.65 -2.13
CA LEU A 65 15.93 -13.59 -1.48
C LEU A 65 15.05 -12.68 -0.62
N ASP A 66 13.85 -12.31 -1.07
CA ASP A 66 12.87 -11.53 -0.32
C ASP A 66 12.49 -12.27 0.99
N TRP A 67 12.21 -13.57 0.90
CA TRP A 67 11.94 -14.40 2.09
C TRP A 67 13.12 -14.45 3.07
N LYS A 68 14.34 -14.68 2.56
CA LYS A 68 15.55 -14.70 3.40
C LYS A 68 15.81 -13.34 4.06
N GLN A 69 15.59 -12.24 3.35
CA GLN A 69 15.73 -10.89 3.89
C GLN A 69 14.74 -10.65 5.03
N GLY A 70 13.46 -11.01 4.86
CA GLY A 70 12.44 -10.90 5.89
C GLY A 70 12.82 -11.65 7.16
N ILE A 71 13.20 -12.93 7.03
CA ILE A 71 13.60 -13.78 8.16
C ILE A 71 14.81 -13.21 8.92
N ILE A 72 15.87 -12.82 8.19
CA ILE A 72 17.08 -12.28 8.81
C ILE A 72 16.80 -10.95 9.49
N PHE A 73 16.01 -10.09 8.86
CA PHE A 73 15.59 -8.81 9.44
C PHE A 73 14.78 -9.01 10.72
N SER A 74 13.76 -9.88 10.69
CA SER A 74 12.90 -10.21 11.83
C SER A 74 13.71 -10.76 13.01
N THR A 75 14.60 -11.72 12.72
CA THR A 75 15.41 -12.38 13.74
C THR A 75 16.41 -11.41 14.36
N THR A 76 17.05 -10.57 13.55
CA THR A 76 17.99 -9.54 14.06
C THR A 76 17.25 -8.53 14.95
N LEU A 77 16.09 -8.04 14.49
CA LEU A 77 15.29 -7.06 15.21
C LEU A 77 14.80 -7.61 16.55
N LYS A 78 14.23 -8.82 16.56
CA LYS A 78 13.71 -9.47 17.77
C LYS A 78 14.83 -9.82 18.76
N ASN A 79 15.99 -10.28 18.28
CA ASN A 79 17.12 -10.60 19.15
C ASN A 79 17.73 -9.35 19.78
N GLU A 80 17.90 -8.26 19.03
CA GLU A 80 18.41 -7.00 19.59
C GLU A 80 17.41 -6.36 20.58
N TRP A 81 16.12 -6.41 20.27
CA TRP A 81 15.08 -5.96 21.19
C TRP A 81 15.12 -6.74 22.49
N PHE A 82 15.22 -8.08 22.42
CA PHE A 82 15.29 -8.93 23.61
C PHE A 82 16.56 -8.67 24.43
N ARG A 83 17.72 -8.49 23.78
CA ARG A 83 18.96 -8.07 24.46
C ARG A 83 18.81 -6.72 25.15
N SER A 84 18.15 -5.77 24.51
CA SER A 84 17.89 -4.44 25.08
C SER A 84 16.93 -4.51 26.27
N LEU A 85 15.91 -5.37 26.19
CA LEU A 85 14.96 -5.62 27.28
C LEU A 85 15.66 -6.17 28.52
N LEU A 86 16.58 -7.13 28.35
CA LEU A 86 17.36 -7.70 29.45
C LEU A 86 18.39 -6.73 30.05
N GLY A 87 18.77 -5.69 29.31
CA GLY A 87 19.66 -4.63 29.78
C GLY A 87 18.98 -3.53 30.61
N LEU A 88 17.65 -3.57 30.76
CA LEU A 88 16.91 -2.58 31.54
C LEU A 88 17.18 -2.72 33.04
N SER A 89 17.13 -1.59 33.76
CA SER A 89 17.12 -1.62 35.22
C SER A 89 15.84 -2.30 35.74
N HIS A 90 15.88 -2.88 36.94
CA HIS A 90 14.71 -3.54 37.53
C HIS A 90 13.50 -2.60 37.68
N HIS A 91 13.76 -1.32 37.95
CA HIS A 91 12.74 -0.28 38.01
C HIS A 91 12.06 -0.10 36.65
N ASP A 92 12.84 0.01 35.57
CA ASP A 92 12.32 0.28 34.22
C ASP A 92 11.62 -0.94 33.62
N PHE A 93 12.12 -2.15 33.92
CA PHE A 93 11.47 -3.39 33.52
C PHE A 93 10.08 -3.56 34.17
N LYS A 94 9.92 -3.12 35.43
CA LYS A 94 8.62 -3.21 36.14
C LYS A 94 7.58 -2.19 35.70
N GLN A 95 7.93 -1.22 34.86
CA GLN A 95 6.96 -0.24 34.34
C GLN A 95 5.92 -0.88 33.41
N LYS A 96 6.21 -2.07 32.87
CA LYS A 96 5.29 -2.81 32.00
C LYS A 96 5.17 -4.26 32.45
N THR A 97 4.03 -4.87 32.11
CA THR A 97 3.78 -6.29 32.38
C THR A 97 4.50 -7.17 31.36
N VAL A 98 4.77 -8.42 31.74
CA VAL A 98 5.32 -9.44 30.82
C VAL A 98 4.42 -9.62 29.59
N ALA A 99 3.10 -9.56 29.78
CA ALA A 99 2.14 -9.64 28.69
C ALA A 99 2.28 -8.48 27.68
N GLU A 100 2.52 -7.25 28.16
CA GLU A 100 2.79 -6.11 27.28
C GLU A 100 4.10 -6.29 26.49
N TYR A 101 5.16 -6.80 27.11
CA TYR A 101 6.41 -7.09 26.39
C TYR A 101 6.24 -8.17 25.32
N ILE A 102 5.49 -9.23 25.61
CA ILE A 102 5.15 -10.25 24.60
C ILE A 102 4.35 -9.62 23.45
N SER A 103 3.35 -8.78 23.76
CA SER A 103 2.57 -8.06 22.75
C SER A 103 3.44 -7.14 21.88
N TYR A 104 4.41 -6.44 22.48
CA TYR A 104 5.37 -5.61 21.71
C TYR A 104 6.18 -6.46 20.73
N GLN A 105 6.65 -7.63 21.16
CA GLN A 105 7.46 -8.50 20.31
C GLN A 105 6.64 -9.19 19.21
N SER A 106 5.40 -9.60 19.51
CA SER A 106 4.55 -10.38 18.59
C SER A 106 3.72 -9.52 17.65
N ASN A 107 3.37 -8.29 18.02
CA ASN A 107 2.53 -7.41 17.22
C ASN A 107 3.35 -6.27 16.62
N ASP A 108 4.01 -5.46 17.44
CA ASP A 108 4.64 -4.22 16.97
C ASP A 108 5.90 -4.51 16.13
N LEU A 109 6.78 -5.40 16.59
CA LEU A 109 7.97 -5.79 15.81
C LEU A 109 7.61 -6.58 14.55
N ASP A 110 6.58 -7.43 14.62
CA ASP A 110 6.05 -8.16 13.46
C ASP A 110 5.47 -7.23 12.41
N SER A 111 4.71 -6.22 12.81
CA SER A 111 4.23 -5.16 11.91
C SER A 111 5.39 -4.40 11.28
N LEU A 112 6.48 -4.16 12.01
CA LEU A 112 7.65 -3.48 11.46
C LEU A 112 8.34 -4.30 10.35
N GLU A 113 8.35 -5.63 10.46
CA GLU A 113 8.79 -6.52 9.39
C GLU A 113 7.79 -6.54 8.23
N LYS A 114 6.53 -6.90 8.50
CA LYS A 114 5.54 -7.23 7.48
C LYS A 114 5.00 -5.99 6.74
N ASP A 115 4.82 -4.89 7.46
CA ASP A 115 4.11 -3.71 6.95
C ASP A 115 5.07 -2.60 6.47
N TYR A 116 6.36 -2.66 6.79
CA TYR A 116 7.32 -1.61 6.40
C TYR A 116 8.43 -2.09 5.47
N LEU A 117 9.01 -3.27 5.70
CA LEU A 117 10.12 -3.74 4.87
C LEU A 117 9.67 -4.06 3.43
N PRO A 118 8.60 -4.85 3.17
CA PRO A 118 8.15 -5.12 1.81
C PRO A 118 7.73 -3.88 1.03
N PRO A 119 6.96 -2.91 1.60
CA PRO A 119 6.63 -1.68 0.87
C PRO A 119 7.85 -0.83 0.52
N LEU A 120 8.83 -0.72 1.42
CA LEU A 120 10.08 -0.01 1.15
C LEU A 120 10.84 -0.66 -0.01
N MET A 121 10.97 -1.99 0.00
CA MET A 121 11.64 -2.73 -1.08
C MET A 121 10.90 -2.60 -2.40
N SER A 122 9.58 -2.76 -2.38
CA SER A 122 8.72 -2.62 -3.55
C SER A 122 8.85 -1.24 -4.19
N PHE A 123 8.88 -0.18 -3.37
CA PHE A 123 9.04 1.19 -3.84
C PHE A 123 10.37 1.40 -4.60
N ILE A 124 11.49 0.91 -4.06
CA ILE A 124 12.80 1.00 -4.71
C ILE A 124 12.81 0.19 -6.01
N LYS A 125 12.29 -1.05 -5.99
CA LYS A 125 12.19 -1.90 -7.18
C LYS A 125 11.34 -1.26 -8.28
N GLN A 126 10.25 -0.58 -7.91
CA GLN A 126 9.36 0.09 -8.84
C GLN A 126 10.05 1.28 -9.55
N ILE A 127 10.84 2.08 -8.82
CA ILE A 127 11.64 3.16 -9.42
C ILE A 127 12.64 2.60 -10.43
N LEU A 128 13.38 1.56 -10.04
CA LEU A 128 14.35 0.91 -10.94
C LEU A 128 13.66 0.34 -12.19
N ARG A 129 12.50 -0.30 -12.03
CA ARG A 129 11.71 -0.81 -13.16
C ARG A 129 11.34 0.30 -14.14
N ILE A 130 10.85 1.44 -13.66
CA ILE A 130 10.47 2.58 -14.53
C ILE A 130 11.68 3.06 -15.34
N ILE A 131 12.85 3.20 -14.70
CA ILE A 131 14.08 3.66 -15.36
C ILE A 131 14.52 2.66 -16.44
N ILE A 132 14.53 1.36 -16.14
CA ILE A 132 14.93 0.30 -17.07
C ILE A 132 13.98 0.25 -18.26
N TYR A 133 12.67 0.26 -18.01
CA TYR A 133 11.65 0.24 -19.06
C TYR A 133 11.76 1.45 -19.97
N ALA A 134 11.91 2.65 -19.40
CA ALA A 134 12.12 3.86 -20.17
C ALA A 134 13.35 3.77 -21.07
N PHE A 135 14.49 3.32 -20.51
CA PHE A 135 15.72 3.21 -21.27
C PHE A 135 15.63 2.18 -22.41
N ILE A 136 15.14 0.97 -22.13
CA ILE A 136 15.07 -0.11 -23.12
C ILE A 136 14.08 0.22 -24.22
N ILE A 137 12.85 0.60 -23.88
CA ILE A 137 11.79 0.86 -24.86
C ILE A 137 12.15 2.04 -25.76
N SER A 138 12.78 3.08 -25.19
CA SER A 138 13.27 4.22 -25.96
C SER A 138 14.30 3.81 -27.02
N ARG A 139 15.17 2.84 -26.69
CA ARG A 139 16.23 2.35 -27.60
C ARG A 139 15.74 1.30 -28.60
N THR A 140 14.82 0.41 -28.22
CA THR A 140 14.44 -0.74 -29.04
C THR A 140 13.23 -0.49 -29.93
N ILE A 141 12.23 0.26 -29.43
CA ILE A 141 10.96 0.45 -30.12
C ILE A 141 10.88 1.86 -30.70
N ASN A 142 10.70 2.86 -29.83
CA ASN A 142 10.56 4.25 -30.22
C ASN A 142 10.62 5.15 -28.97
N PRO A 143 11.41 6.24 -28.96
CA PRO A 143 11.48 7.19 -27.85
C PRO A 143 10.12 7.82 -27.49
N ILE A 144 9.22 8.02 -28.47
CA ILE A 144 7.88 8.58 -28.25
C ILE A 144 7.02 7.63 -27.39
N VAL A 145 7.08 6.32 -27.65
CA VAL A 145 6.34 5.31 -26.88
C VAL A 145 6.83 5.29 -25.43
N SER A 146 8.15 5.36 -25.22
CA SER A 146 8.72 5.48 -23.88
C SER A 146 8.24 6.73 -23.15
N LEU A 147 8.17 7.86 -23.84
CA LEU A 147 7.70 9.12 -23.26
C LEU A 147 6.24 9.02 -22.84
N ILE A 148 5.37 8.45 -23.68
CA ILE A 148 3.96 8.18 -23.34
C ILE A 148 3.83 7.31 -22.09
N LEU A 149 4.65 6.26 -21.96
CA LEU A 149 4.63 5.38 -20.78
C LEU A 149 5.03 6.11 -19.48
N ILE A 150 6.05 6.98 -19.54
CA ILE A 150 6.45 7.80 -18.39
C ILE A 150 5.31 8.75 -17.99
N PHE A 151 4.71 9.44 -18.97
CA PHE A 151 3.57 10.33 -18.72
C PHE A 151 2.37 9.58 -18.14
N SER A 152 2.03 8.41 -18.69
CA SER A 152 0.96 7.55 -18.18
C SER A 152 1.21 7.13 -16.74
N THR A 153 2.43 6.71 -16.40
CA THR A 153 2.80 6.34 -15.02
C THR A 153 2.66 7.53 -14.07
N GLY A 154 3.06 8.74 -14.51
CA GLY A 154 2.89 9.97 -13.74
C GLY A 154 1.43 10.27 -13.44
N ILE A 155 0.55 10.12 -14.43
CA ILE A 155 -0.90 10.29 -14.25
C ILE A 155 -1.46 9.27 -13.25
N SER A 156 -1.07 7.99 -13.37
CA SER A 156 -1.50 6.92 -12.47
C SER A 156 -1.14 7.17 -10.99
N ILE A 157 -0.05 7.90 -10.72
CA ILE A 157 0.35 8.27 -9.35
C ILE A 157 -0.50 9.42 -8.80
N GLN A 158 -0.94 10.35 -9.65
CA GLN A 158 -1.63 11.57 -9.22
C GLN A 158 -3.12 11.34 -8.95
N ILE A 159 -3.77 10.48 -9.72
CA ILE A 159 -5.21 10.20 -9.58
C ILE A 159 -5.56 9.70 -8.16
N PRO A 160 -4.90 8.66 -7.61
CA PRO A 160 -5.22 8.16 -6.26
C PRO A 160 -5.00 9.21 -5.17
N LYS A 161 -4.04 10.13 -5.33
CA LYS A 161 -3.79 11.22 -4.37
C LYS A 161 -4.95 12.22 -4.33
N ILE A 162 -5.47 12.62 -5.48
CA ILE A 162 -6.58 13.57 -5.58
C ILE A 162 -7.84 12.94 -5.00
N VAL A 163 -8.15 11.70 -5.40
CA VAL A 163 -9.32 10.96 -4.92
C VAL A 163 -9.20 10.69 -3.41
N GLY A 164 -8.00 10.35 -2.93
CA GLY A 164 -7.72 10.17 -1.51
C GLY A 164 -8.01 11.43 -0.69
N LYS A 165 -7.58 12.61 -1.15
CA LYS A 165 -7.91 13.90 -0.51
C LYS A 165 -9.42 14.16 -0.49
N LEU A 166 -10.11 13.90 -1.61
CA LEU A 166 -11.56 14.07 -1.69
C LEU A 166 -12.29 13.17 -0.68
N ILE A 167 -11.88 11.90 -0.56
CA ILE A 167 -12.43 10.95 0.41
C ILE A 167 -12.17 11.40 1.83
N ALA A 168 -10.95 11.85 2.14
CA ALA A 168 -10.61 12.36 3.47
C ALA A 168 -11.51 13.54 3.87
N ASN A 169 -11.72 14.50 2.95
CA ASN A 169 -12.61 15.63 3.18
C ASN A 169 -14.06 15.19 3.40
N ARG A 170 -14.59 14.28 2.57
CA ARG A 170 -15.96 13.74 2.74
C ARG A 170 -16.11 12.97 4.04
N ARG A 171 -15.09 12.21 4.45
CA ARG A 171 -15.04 11.51 5.74
C ARG A 171 -15.09 12.49 6.90
N GLN A 172 -14.30 13.56 6.86
CA GLN A 172 -14.32 14.60 7.90
C GLN A 172 -15.69 15.26 8.04
N VAL A 173 -16.34 15.59 6.91
CA VAL A 173 -17.71 16.14 6.93
C VAL A 173 -18.72 15.15 7.53
N TYR A 174 -18.62 13.87 7.16
CA TYR A 174 -19.45 12.81 7.74
C TYR A 174 -19.24 12.69 9.25
N LEU A 175 -17.99 12.58 9.72
CA LEU A 175 -17.66 12.48 11.14
C LEU A 175 -18.14 13.70 11.94
N LYS A 176 -18.03 14.91 11.37
CA LYS A 176 -18.58 16.12 11.99
C LYS A 176 -20.10 16.03 12.15
N LYS A 177 -20.83 15.59 11.12
CA LYS A 177 -22.28 15.41 11.19
C LYS A 177 -22.71 14.25 12.07
N GLN A 178 -21.88 13.24 12.23
CA GLN A 178 -22.10 12.18 13.20
C GLN A 178 -22.02 12.72 14.64
N GLY A 179 -21.04 13.59 14.92
CA GLY A 179 -20.97 14.30 16.20
C GLY A 179 -22.18 15.21 16.46
N ASP A 180 -22.61 15.99 15.46
CA ASP A 180 -23.81 16.84 15.56
C ASP A 180 -25.08 15.99 15.87
N TYR A 181 -25.19 14.81 15.25
CA TYR A 181 -26.29 13.87 15.51
C TYR A 181 -26.25 13.31 16.92
N TYR A 182 -25.07 12.93 17.43
CA TYR A 182 -24.95 12.42 18.80
C TYR A 182 -25.32 13.47 19.85
N ARG A 183 -24.93 14.74 19.65
CA ARG A 183 -25.40 15.84 20.51
C ARG A 183 -26.91 16.00 20.48
N THR A 184 -27.50 16.00 19.27
CA THR A 184 -28.97 16.07 19.14
C THR A 184 -29.65 14.91 19.85
N LEU A 185 -29.07 13.71 19.75
CA LEU A 185 -29.62 12.51 20.40
C LEU A 185 -29.48 12.58 21.92
N GLU A 186 -28.35 13.08 22.43
CA GLU A 186 -28.12 13.35 23.84
C GLU A 186 -29.13 14.37 24.39
N ASP A 187 -29.32 15.52 23.70
CA ASP A 187 -30.30 16.55 24.08
C ASP A 187 -31.73 16.00 24.14
N LEU A 188 -32.13 15.21 23.13
CA LEU A 188 -33.45 14.57 23.08
C LEU A 188 -33.63 13.54 24.21
N LEU A 189 -32.59 12.80 24.58
CA LEU A 189 -32.64 11.83 25.68
C LEU A 189 -32.67 12.52 27.06
N MET A 190 -31.88 13.56 27.27
CA MET A 190 -31.95 14.37 28.51
C MET A 190 -33.33 15.04 28.66
N GLY A 191 -33.90 15.50 27.55
CA GLY A 191 -35.25 16.07 27.47
C GLY A 191 -36.40 15.04 27.53
N HIS A 192 -36.13 13.75 27.74
CA HIS A 192 -37.16 12.70 27.71
C HIS A 192 -38.33 12.96 28.67
N HIS A 193 -38.07 13.57 29.83
CA HIS A 193 -39.10 13.94 30.80
C HIS A 193 -40.14 14.95 30.25
N LEU A 194 -39.83 15.66 29.15
CA LEU A 194 -40.73 16.61 28.47
C LEU A 194 -41.60 15.95 27.39
N VAL A 195 -41.47 14.63 27.18
CA VAL A 195 -42.18 13.90 26.13
C VAL A 195 -43.61 13.59 26.57
N ASN A 196 -44.58 14.08 25.80
CA ASN A 196 -46.02 13.83 25.97
C ASN A 196 -46.69 13.62 24.61
N LYS A 197 -48.01 13.38 24.58
CA LYS A 197 -48.77 13.14 23.32
C LYS A 197 -48.63 14.27 22.29
N LEU A 198 -48.39 15.51 22.74
CA LEU A 198 -48.26 16.69 21.87
C LEU A 198 -46.81 16.90 21.41
N THR A 199 -45.82 16.71 22.29
CA THR A 199 -44.40 16.97 22.02
C THR A 199 -43.68 15.81 21.32
N MET A 200 -44.20 14.59 21.42
CA MET A 200 -43.61 13.39 20.81
C MET A 200 -43.33 13.55 19.31
N SER A 201 -44.26 14.15 18.57
CA SER A 201 -44.10 14.39 17.13
C SER A 201 -42.91 15.29 16.83
N HIS A 202 -42.67 16.32 17.65
CA HIS A 202 -41.55 17.24 17.51
C HIS A 202 -40.20 16.56 17.82
N PHE A 203 -40.13 15.75 18.89
CA PHE A 203 -38.94 14.95 19.21
C PHE A 203 -38.57 13.99 18.07
N LEU A 204 -39.57 13.26 17.55
CA LEU A 204 -39.37 12.33 16.44
C LEU A 204 -38.97 13.05 15.15
N ASN A 205 -39.57 14.21 14.87
CA ASN A 205 -39.22 14.99 13.67
C ASN A 205 -37.80 15.56 13.75
N GLN A 206 -37.37 16.03 14.93
CA GLN A 206 -36.01 16.53 15.15
C GLN A 206 -34.97 15.40 14.97
N GLN A 207 -35.24 14.24 15.56
CA GLN A 207 -34.39 13.05 15.40
C GLN A 207 -34.30 12.63 13.93
N LYS A 208 -35.45 12.54 13.23
CA LYS A 208 -35.51 12.15 11.81
C LYS A 208 -34.77 13.13 10.92
N SER A 209 -34.92 14.43 11.15
CA SER A 209 -34.25 15.48 10.39
C SER A 209 -32.72 15.40 10.55
N SER A 210 -32.24 15.28 11.79
CA SER A 210 -30.81 15.14 12.07
C SER A 210 -30.23 13.85 11.52
N LEU A 211 -30.96 12.73 11.64
CA LEU A 211 -30.56 11.44 11.09
C LEU A 211 -30.48 11.48 9.56
N LYS A 212 -31.46 12.10 8.89
CA LYS A 212 -31.46 12.25 7.42
C LYS A 212 -30.23 13.03 6.94
N ASN A 213 -29.89 14.14 7.60
CA ASN A 213 -28.70 14.93 7.26
C ASN A 213 -27.40 14.10 7.41
N LEU A 214 -27.30 13.29 8.47
CA LEU A 214 -26.18 12.36 8.65
C LEU A 214 -26.12 11.33 7.52
N GLN A 215 -27.24 10.67 7.22
CA GLN A 215 -27.30 9.64 6.17
C GLN A 215 -26.98 10.20 4.79
N ASP A 216 -27.40 11.43 4.46
CA ASP A 216 -27.06 12.09 3.20
C ASP A 216 -25.54 12.33 3.06
N LYS A 217 -24.85 12.70 4.15
CA LYS A 217 -23.38 12.84 4.13
C LYS A 217 -22.68 11.48 4.06
N TYR A 218 -23.21 10.48 4.78
CA TYR A 218 -22.70 9.12 4.73
C TYR A 218 -22.80 8.53 3.31
N PHE A 219 -23.92 8.73 2.62
CA PHE A 219 -24.09 8.31 1.24
C PHE A 219 -23.09 8.98 0.29
N LYS A 220 -22.88 10.30 0.40
CA LYS A 220 -21.86 11.01 -0.40
C LYS A 220 -20.44 10.50 -0.14
N TYR A 221 -20.12 10.18 1.11
CA TYR A 221 -18.85 9.55 1.47
C TYR A 221 -18.73 8.15 0.84
N GLY A 222 -19.78 7.33 0.94
CA GLY A 222 -19.85 5.99 0.34
C GLY A 222 -19.66 6.00 -1.19
N LEU A 223 -20.35 6.91 -1.90
CA LEU A 223 -20.15 7.10 -3.34
C LEU A 223 -18.70 7.41 -3.68
N THR A 224 -18.09 8.36 -2.96
CA THR A 224 -16.69 8.74 -3.19
C THR A 224 -15.74 7.57 -2.94
N LYS A 225 -16.02 6.72 -1.94
CA LYS A 225 -15.27 5.49 -1.67
C LYS A 225 -15.41 4.48 -2.82
N ASN A 226 -16.60 4.32 -3.38
CA ASN A 226 -16.82 3.44 -4.52
C ASN A 226 -16.05 3.92 -5.77
N TYR A 227 -16.01 5.22 -6.03
CA TYR A 227 -15.19 5.77 -7.11
C TYR A 227 -13.70 5.45 -6.95
N ARG A 228 -13.16 5.50 -5.73
CA ARG A 228 -11.78 5.06 -5.49
C ARG A 228 -11.57 3.58 -5.80
N HIS A 229 -12.47 2.71 -5.35
CA HIS A 229 -12.37 1.29 -5.67
C HIS A 229 -12.41 1.00 -7.17
N LEU A 230 -13.20 1.75 -7.94
CA LEU A 230 -13.23 1.64 -9.40
C LEU A 230 -11.92 2.10 -10.04
N ILE A 231 -11.40 3.24 -9.59
CA ILE A 231 -10.12 3.78 -10.07
C ILE A 231 -8.97 2.83 -9.75
N ASP A 232 -8.91 2.29 -8.53
CA ASP A 232 -7.87 1.36 -8.13
C ASP A 232 -7.87 0.11 -9.02
N ARG A 233 -9.02 -0.37 -9.51
CA ARG A 233 -9.11 -1.48 -10.48
C ARG A 233 -8.73 -1.13 -11.93
N CYS A 234 -8.82 0.13 -12.32
CA CYS A 234 -8.50 0.55 -13.69
C CYS A 234 -7.02 0.88 -13.87
N PHE A 235 -6.33 1.28 -12.79
CA PHE A 235 -4.95 1.76 -12.84
C PHE A 235 -3.93 0.80 -12.23
N PHE A 236 -4.36 -0.25 -11.52
CA PHE A 236 -3.52 -1.29 -10.90
C PHE A 236 -4.10 -2.69 -11.16
#